data_AF-Q2HXK4-F1
#
_entry.id   AF-Q2HXK4-F1
#
_cell.length_a   1.000
_cell.length_b   1.000
_cell.length_c   1.000
_cell.angle_alpha   90.00
_cell.angle_beta   90.00
_cell.angle_gamma   90.00
#
_symmetry.space_group_name_H-M   'P 1'
#
loop_
_entity.id
_entity.type
_entity.pdbx_description
1 polymer ?
#
loop_
_entity_poly.entity_id
_entity_poly.type
_entity_poly.pdbx_seq_one_letter_code
_entity_poly.pdbx_strand_id
1 'polypeptide(L)'
;MWHMHESHHKPREGPFELNDVFAIINAVPAIALLNYGFFHKGIIPGLCFGAGLGITVFGMAYMFVHDGLVHKRSQVGPIANVPYLRKVAAAHQLHHTEKFNGVPYGLFLGPKELEEVGGMDELEKEIQRRIKLSKK
;
A
#
# COMPACT_ATOMS: atom_id res chain seq x y z
N MET A 1 6.01 -12.76 8.73
CA MET A 1 5.55 -11.81 7.70
C MET A 1 6.39 -11.92 6.42
N TRP A 2 7.73 -11.82 6.50
CA TRP A 2 8.59 -11.85 5.30
C TRP A 2 8.32 -13.02 4.34
N HIS A 3 8.15 -14.25 4.83
CA HIS A 3 7.87 -15.40 3.95
C HIS A 3 6.70 -15.18 2.97
N MET A 4 5.65 -14.47 3.39
CA MET A 4 4.52 -14.14 2.54
C MET A 4 4.81 -12.94 1.64
N HIS A 5 5.53 -11.95 2.19
CA HIS A 5 5.90 -10.72 1.48
C HIS A 5 7.00 -10.92 0.43
N GLU A 6 7.86 -11.92 0.58
CA GLU A 6 8.99 -12.17 -0.32
C GLU A 6 8.54 -12.36 -1.77
N SER A 7 7.37 -12.98 -1.97
CA SER A 7 6.77 -13.13 -3.30
C SER A 7 6.54 -11.78 -4.01
N HIS A 8 6.31 -10.72 -3.26
CA HIS A 8 6.09 -9.35 -3.73
C HIS A 8 7.35 -8.69 -4.29
N HIS A 9 8.52 -9.08 -3.79
CA HIS A 9 9.82 -8.56 -4.24
C HIS A 9 10.33 -9.26 -5.51
N LYS A 10 9.68 -10.34 -5.93
CA LYS A 10 10.09 -11.17 -7.07
C LYS A 10 9.21 -10.88 -8.30
N PRO A 11 9.72 -11.14 -9.51
CA PRO A 11 8.88 -11.09 -10.71
C PRO A 11 7.67 -12.02 -10.58
N ARG A 12 6.48 -11.51 -10.90
CA ARG A 12 5.23 -12.25 -10.82
C ARG A 12 5.12 -13.33 -11.89
N GLU A 13 4.70 -14.54 -11.49
CA GLU A 13 4.49 -15.68 -12.40
C GLU A 13 3.01 -15.91 -12.80
N GLY A 14 2.05 -15.36 -12.04
CA GLY A 14 0.61 -15.63 -12.25
C GLY A 14 -0.32 -14.62 -11.58
N PRO A 15 -1.65 -14.76 -11.71
CA PRO A 15 -2.65 -13.78 -11.22
C PRO A 15 -2.65 -13.57 -9.71
N PHE A 16 -2.11 -14.51 -8.94
CA PHE A 16 -2.05 -14.47 -7.48
C PHE A 16 -0.61 -14.61 -6.97
N GLU A 17 -0.34 -14.01 -5.82
CA GLU A 17 0.93 -14.09 -5.09
C GLU A 17 0.68 -14.51 -3.64
N LEU A 18 1.68 -15.11 -2.98
CA LEU A 18 1.56 -15.44 -1.56
C LEU A 18 1.32 -14.18 -0.71
N ASN A 19 1.78 -13.01 -1.20
CA ASN A 19 1.53 -11.70 -0.62
C ASN A 19 0.02 -11.35 -0.55
N ASP A 20 -0.82 -11.92 -1.41
CA ASP A 20 -2.28 -11.69 -1.40
C ASP A 20 -2.95 -12.17 -0.10
N VAL A 21 -2.29 -13.07 0.63
CA VAL A 21 -2.77 -13.54 1.93
C VAL A 21 -2.80 -12.40 2.97
N PHE A 22 -1.98 -11.35 2.83
CA PHE A 22 -2.11 -10.17 3.68
C PHE A 22 -3.46 -9.47 3.50
N ALA A 23 -3.99 -9.41 2.28
CA ALA A 23 -5.31 -8.83 2.05
C ALA A 23 -6.39 -9.66 2.77
N ILE A 24 -6.28 -10.99 2.73
CA ILE A 24 -7.22 -11.89 3.42
C ILE A 24 -7.16 -11.72 4.94
N ILE A 25 -5.95 -11.71 5.51
CA ILE A 25 -5.75 -11.54 6.96
C ILE A 25 -6.36 -10.22 7.45
N ASN A 26 -6.30 -9.15 6.65
CA ASN A 26 -6.90 -7.86 7.01
C ASN A 26 -8.42 -7.81 6.73
N ALA A 27 -8.90 -8.50 5.70
CA ALA A 27 -10.32 -8.51 5.33
C ALA A 27 -11.19 -9.27 6.36
N VAL A 28 -10.69 -10.37 6.92
CA VAL A 28 -11.47 -11.19 7.87
C VAL A 28 -11.89 -10.40 9.12
N PRO A 29 -10.99 -9.68 9.83
CA PRO A 29 -11.38 -8.81 10.95
C PRO A 29 -12.34 -7.69 10.52
N ALA A 30 -12.12 -7.08 9.35
CA ALA A 30 -13.00 -6.02 8.85
C ALA A 30 -14.43 -6.52 8.65
N ILE A 31 -14.60 -7.67 7.99
CA ILE A 31 -15.89 -8.32 7.76
C ILE A 31 -16.55 -8.70 9.08
N ALA A 32 -15.79 -9.28 10.02
CA ALA A 32 -16.33 -9.66 11.33
C ALA A 32 -16.85 -8.44 12.11
N LEU A 33 -16.09 -7.34 12.11
CA LEU A 33 -16.46 -6.09 12.78
C LEU A 33 -17.68 -5.42 12.12
N LEU A 34 -17.72 -5.38 10.79
CA LEU A 34 -18.87 -4.87 10.04
C LEU A 34 -20.12 -5.70 10.30
N ASN A 35 -20.01 -7.04 10.27
CA ASN A 35 -21.12 -7.94 10.52
C ASN A 35 -21.66 -7.76 11.94
N TYR A 36 -20.78 -7.81 12.95
CA TYR A 36 -21.19 -7.58 14.33
C TYR A 36 -21.84 -6.20 14.52
N GLY A 37 -21.22 -5.16 13.98
CA GLY A 37 -21.73 -3.79 14.11
C GLY A 37 -23.04 -3.54 13.37
N PHE A 38 -23.31 -4.27 12.28
CA PHE A 38 -24.55 -4.15 11.51
C PHE A 38 -25.74 -4.86 12.17
N PHE A 39 -25.52 -6.04 12.76
CA PHE A 39 -26.60 -6.86 13.31
C PHE A 39 -26.91 -6.59 14.80
N HIS A 40 -26.12 -5.78 15.50
CA HIS A 40 -26.33 -5.46 16.92
C HIS A 40 -26.58 -3.96 17.12
N LYS A 41 -27.40 -3.61 18.12
CA LYS A 41 -27.71 -2.22 18.46
C LYS A 41 -26.92 -1.77 19.69
N GLY A 42 -26.45 -0.53 19.68
CA GLY A 42 -25.77 0.10 20.80
C GLY A 42 -24.44 0.76 20.40
N ILE A 43 -23.81 1.44 21.36
CA ILE A 43 -22.58 2.20 21.12
C ILE A 43 -21.43 1.25 20.72
N ILE A 44 -21.26 0.12 21.42
CA ILE A 44 -20.17 -0.82 21.13
C ILE A 44 -20.29 -1.43 19.72
N PRO A 45 -21.45 -1.97 19.29
CA PRO A 45 -21.64 -2.36 17.90
C PRO A 45 -21.38 -1.23 16.89
N GLY A 46 -21.83 -0.01 17.17
CA GLY A 46 -21.56 1.15 16.31
C GLY A 46 -20.07 1.44 16.15
N LEU A 47 -19.28 1.34 17.22
CA LEU A 47 -17.82 1.47 17.18
C LEU A 47 -17.18 0.33 16.38
N CYS A 48 -17.65 -0.91 16.54
CA CYS A 48 -17.18 -2.03 15.74
C CYS A 48 -17.47 -1.81 14.25
N PHE A 49 -18.67 -1.37 13.89
CA PHE A 49 -19.01 -1.04 12.50
C PHE A 49 -18.06 0.03 11.95
N GLY A 50 -17.85 1.12 12.69
CA GLY A 50 -16.93 2.19 12.30
C GLY A 50 -15.49 1.70 12.10
N ALA A 51 -14.99 0.85 13.01
CA ALA A 51 -13.66 0.26 12.89
C ALA A 51 -13.54 -0.67 11.67
N GLY A 52 -14.51 -1.55 11.44
CA GLY A 52 -14.53 -2.43 10.27
C GLY A 52 -14.62 -1.64 8.96
N LEU A 53 -15.41 -0.56 8.93
CA LEU A 53 -15.49 0.36 7.79
C LEU A 53 -14.15 1.06 7.55
N GLY A 54 -13.50 1.54 8.61
CA GLY A 54 -12.18 2.15 8.53
C GLY A 54 -11.11 1.22 7.95
N ILE A 55 -11.04 -0.03 8.44
CA ILE A 55 -10.13 -1.05 7.89
C ILE A 55 -10.44 -1.30 6.40
N THR A 56 -11.72 -1.40 6.05
CA THR A 56 -12.15 -1.66 4.66
C THR A 56 -11.74 -0.53 3.72
N VAL A 57 -12.01 0.72 4.09
CA VAL A 57 -11.65 1.89 3.28
C VAL A 57 -10.13 2.04 3.16
N PHE A 58 -9.40 1.84 4.26
CA PHE A 58 -7.94 1.86 4.23
C PHE A 58 -7.37 0.74 3.34
N GLY A 59 -7.89 -0.48 3.47
CA GLY A 59 -7.51 -1.62 2.63
C GLY A 59 -7.77 -1.37 1.15
N MET A 60 -8.92 -0.82 0.79
CA MET A 60 -9.21 -0.43 -0.61
C MET A 60 -8.22 0.64 -1.11
N ALA A 61 -7.96 1.68 -0.32
CA ALA A 61 -6.99 2.71 -0.68
C ALA A 61 -5.59 2.11 -0.88
N TYR A 62 -5.18 1.19 -0.01
CA TYR A 62 -3.92 0.46 -0.14
C TYR A 62 -3.88 -0.34 -1.45
N MET A 63 -4.90 -1.16 -1.75
CA MET A 63 -4.96 -1.93 -3.00
C MET A 63 -4.86 -1.06 -4.25
N PHE A 64 -5.59 0.06 -4.30
CA PHE A 64 -5.55 0.97 -5.45
C PHE A 64 -4.19 1.66 -5.63
N VAL A 65 -3.55 2.06 -4.54
CA VAL A 65 -2.26 2.75 -4.60
C VAL A 65 -1.13 1.75 -4.80
N HIS A 66 -1.04 0.73 -3.98
CA HIS A 66 0.01 -0.28 -4.04
C HIS A 66 -0.09 -1.13 -5.30
N ASP A 67 -1.14 -1.95 -5.41
CA ASP A 67 -1.24 -2.92 -6.51
C ASP A 67 -1.62 -2.24 -7.82
N GLY A 68 -2.52 -1.27 -7.75
CA GLY A 68 -2.94 -0.49 -8.90
C GLY A 68 -1.86 0.45 -9.41
N LEU A 69 -1.44 1.43 -8.60
CA LEU A 69 -0.58 2.51 -9.08
C LEU A 69 0.90 2.11 -9.11
N VAL A 70 1.41 1.49 -8.05
CA VAL A 70 2.83 1.16 -7.94
C VAL A 70 3.17 -0.06 -8.78
N HIS A 71 2.38 -1.13 -8.66
CA HIS A 71 2.63 -2.41 -9.34
C HIS A 71 1.93 -2.57 -10.68
N LYS A 72 0.99 -1.67 -11.02
CA LYS A 72 0.25 -1.72 -12.29
C LYS A 72 -0.51 -3.04 -12.50
N ARG A 73 -0.91 -3.72 -11.42
CA ARG A 73 -1.74 -4.93 -11.46
C ARG A 73 -3.14 -4.64 -11.99
N SER A 74 -3.64 -3.43 -11.76
CA SER A 74 -4.93 -2.94 -12.22
C SER A 74 -4.79 -1.52 -12.77
N GLN A 75 -5.52 -1.19 -13.84
CA GLN A 75 -5.52 0.18 -14.37
C GLN A 75 -6.21 1.13 -13.39
N VAL A 76 -5.45 2.03 -12.77
CA VAL A 76 -5.96 2.99 -11.80
C VAL A 76 -5.89 4.43 -12.31
N GLY A 77 -6.44 4.70 -13.50
CA GLY A 77 -6.66 6.07 -14.00
C GLY A 77 -5.44 7.03 -13.93
N PRO A 78 -5.68 8.36 -13.95
CA PRO A 78 -4.60 9.37 -13.96
C PRO A 78 -4.03 9.68 -12.56
N ILE A 79 -4.34 8.89 -11.52
CA ILE A 79 -3.93 9.17 -10.14
C ILE A 79 -2.40 9.14 -9.95
N ALA A 80 -1.69 8.48 -10.88
CA ALA A 80 -0.23 8.50 -10.97
C ALA A 80 0.38 9.90 -11.08
N ASN A 81 -0.43 10.87 -11.55
CA ASN A 81 0.01 12.24 -11.75
C ASN A 81 -0.14 13.11 -10.49
N VAL A 82 -0.82 12.62 -9.45
CA VAL A 82 -0.94 13.32 -8.17
C VAL A 82 0.43 13.38 -7.49
N PRO A 83 0.96 14.58 -7.15
CA PRO A 83 2.32 14.73 -6.67
C PRO A 83 2.66 13.85 -5.47
N TYR A 84 1.77 13.75 -4.49
CA TYR A 84 1.99 12.93 -3.30
C TYR A 84 1.98 11.43 -3.61
N LEU A 85 1.03 10.94 -4.42
CA LEU A 85 0.99 9.52 -4.81
C LEU A 85 2.21 9.13 -5.65
N ARG A 86 2.77 10.07 -6.43
CA ARG A 86 4.06 9.87 -7.11
C ARG A 86 5.20 9.69 -6.13
N LYS A 87 5.25 10.49 -5.05
CA LYS A 87 6.25 10.35 -3.97
C LYS A 87 6.13 9.00 -3.28
N VAL A 88 4.90 8.59 -2.94
CA VAL A 88 4.62 7.26 -2.36
C VAL A 88 5.10 6.14 -3.28
N ALA A 89 4.80 6.23 -4.57
CA ALA A 89 5.22 5.23 -5.55
C ALA A 89 6.76 5.18 -5.73
N ALA A 90 7.44 6.32 -5.63
CA ALA A 90 8.90 6.39 -5.63
C ALA A 90 9.50 5.76 -4.37
N ALA A 91 8.95 6.07 -3.19
CA ALA A 91 9.38 5.49 -1.92
C ALA A 91 9.21 3.97 -1.90
N HIS A 92 8.07 3.47 -2.39
CA HIS A 92 7.82 2.03 -2.52
C HIS A 92 8.79 1.35 -3.50
N GLN A 93 9.23 2.05 -4.55
CA GLN A 93 10.26 1.51 -5.45
C GLN A 93 11.59 1.33 -4.73
N LEU A 94 11.96 2.25 -3.85
CA LEU A 94 13.19 2.16 -3.07
C LEU A 94 13.16 0.99 -2.08
N HIS A 95 12.01 0.73 -1.46
CA HIS A 95 11.80 -0.47 -0.63
C HIS A 95 12.16 -1.76 -1.38
N HIS A 96 11.71 -1.90 -2.63
CA HIS A 96 12.02 -3.04 -3.50
C HIS A 96 13.50 -3.18 -3.86
N THR A 97 14.28 -2.10 -3.76
CA THR A 97 15.74 -2.17 -3.97
C THR A 97 16.49 -2.67 -2.74
N GLU A 98 15.81 -2.85 -1.61
CA GLU A 98 16.37 -3.25 -0.31
C GLU A 98 17.46 -2.30 0.23
N LYS A 99 17.59 -1.10 -0.36
CA LYS A 99 18.41 -0.02 0.20
C LYS A 99 17.91 0.36 1.58
N PHE A 100 18.78 1.02 2.36
CA PHE A 100 18.44 1.47 3.72
C PHE A 100 17.90 0.36 4.63
N ASN A 101 18.45 -0.87 4.49
CA ASN A 101 17.99 -2.06 5.21
C ASN A 101 16.50 -2.38 4.98
N GLY A 102 16.03 -2.17 3.75
CA GLY A 102 14.63 -2.43 3.36
C GLY A 102 13.64 -1.33 3.73
N VAL A 103 14.07 -0.20 4.28
CA VAL A 103 13.20 0.96 4.52
C VAL A 103 12.88 1.66 3.18
N PRO A 104 11.63 2.11 2.94
CA PRO A 104 10.49 2.17 3.86
C PRO A 104 9.58 0.94 3.87
N TYR A 105 8.97 0.63 5.02
CA TYR A 105 7.97 -0.42 5.20
C TYR A 105 6.53 0.11 5.07
N GLY A 106 6.29 1.37 5.45
CA GLY A 106 4.99 2.02 5.32
C GLY A 106 4.73 2.52 3.90
N LEU A 107 3.57 2.18 3.32
CA LEU A 107 3.21 2.67 1.97
C LEU A 107 3.06 4.20 1.95
N PHE A 108 2.07 4.73 2.67
CA PHE A 108 1.77 6.17 2.67
C PHE A 108 2.81 6.99 3.45
N LEU A 109 3.40 6.41 4.49
CA LEU A 109 4.43 7.05 5.30
C LEU A 109 5.85 6.85 4.75
N GLY A 110 6.01 6.12 3.65
CA GLY A 110 7.33 5.79 3.11
C GLY A 110 8.24 6.98 2.82
N PRO A 111 7.75 8.12 2.31
CA PRO A 111 8.57 9.33 2.21
C PRO A 111 9.12 9.83 3.56
N LYS A 112 8.33 9.73 4.63
CA LYS A 112 8.74 10.13 5.98
C LYS A 112 9.74 9.14 6.57
N GLU A 113 9.52 7.85 6.40
CA GLU A 113 10.47 6.82 6.85
C GLU A 113 11.82 6.95 6.12
N LEU A 114 11.81 7.30 4.83
CA LEU A 114 13.03 7.62 4.10
C LEU A 114 13.73 8.87 4.62
N GLU A 115 12.98 9.90 5.01
CA GLU A 115 13.54 11.09 5.66
C GLU A 115 14.28 10.73 6.96
N GLU A 116 13.69 9.87 7.79
CA GLU A 116 14.26 9.42 9.06
C GLU A 116 15.57 8.61 8.89
N VAL A 117 15.76 7.95 7.74
CA VAL A 117 17.00 7.19 7.44
C VAL A 117 17.95 7.92 6.48
N GLY A 118 17.67 9.19 6.15
CA GLY A 118 18.51 10.01 5.27
C GLY A 118 18.45 9.65 3.78
N GLY A 119 17.40 8.96 3.33
CA GLY A 119 17.22 8.50 1.93
C GLY A 119 16.54 9.50 0.99
N MET A 120 16.53 10.80 1.32
CA MET A 120 15.81 11.82 0.55
C MET A 120 16.42 12.09 -0.83
N ASP A 121 17.73 11.97 -0.98
CA ASP A 121 18.41 12.15 -2.27
C ASP A 121 18.03 11.04 -3.26
N GLU A 122 17.98 9.79 -2.80
CA GLU A 122 17.50 8.64 -3.57
C GLU A 122 16.04 8.79 -3.95
N LEU A 123 15.21 9.28 -3.02
CA LEU A 123 13.80 9.52 -3.26
C LEU A 123 13.58 10.57 -4.36
N GLU A 124 14.29 11.70 -4.30
CA GLU A 124 14.18 12.76 -5.31
C GLU A 124 14.65 12.28 -6.68
N LYS A 125 15.77 11.53 -6.75
CA LYS A 125 16.24 10.91 -8.00
C LYS A 125 15.18 10.01 -8.63
N GLU A 126 14.51 9.18 -7.82
CA GLU A 126 13.46 8.28 -8.30
C GLU A 126 12.19 9.05 -8.74
N ILE A 127 11.81 10.12 -8.03
CA ILE A 127 10.71 11.00 -8.42
C ILE A 127 10.98 11.64 -9.79
N GLN A 128 12.17 12.21 -10.00
CA GLN A 128 12.55 12.82 -11.28
C GLN A 128 12.56 11.80 -12.42
N ARG A 129 13.06 10.58 -12.16
CA ARG A 129 12.99 9.47 -13.13
C ARG A 129 11.55 9.19 -13.56
N ARG A 130 10.62 9.11 -12.60
CA ARG A 130 9.19 8.86 -12.87
C ARG A 130 8.52 9.99 -13.65
N ILE A 131 8.83 11.26 -13.33
CA ILE A 131 8.33 12.43 -14.07
C ILE A 131 8.81 12.41 -15.52
N LYS A 132 10.09 12.05 -15.75
CA LYS A 132 10.64 11.95 -17.10
C LYS A 132 9.94 10.83 -17.91
N LEU A 133 9.66 9.70 -17.27
CA LEU A 133 8.94 8.58 -17.90
C LEU A 133 7.48 8.91 -18.23
N SER A 134 6.80 9.74 -17.43
CA SER A 134 5.40 10.11 -17.69
C SER A 134 5.22 11.17 -18.78
N LYS A 135 6.30 11.85 -19.19
CA LYS A 135 6.31 12.87 -20.26
C LYS A 135 6.67 12.32 -21.65
N LYS A 136 7.03 11.04 -21.71
CA LYS A 136 7.38 10.32 -22.94
C LYS A 136 6.15 9.57 -23.45
#